data_AF-A0AA38NCH8-F1
#
_entry.id   AF-A0AA38NCH8-F1
#
_cell.length_a   1.000
_cell.length_b   1.000
_cell.length_c   1.000
_cell.angle_alpha   90.00
_cell.angle_beta   90.00
_cell.angle_gamma   90.00
#
_symmetry.space_group_name_H-M   'P 1'
#
loop_
_entity.id
_entity.type
_entity.pdbx_description
1 polymer ?
#
loop_
_entity_poly.entity_id
_entity_poly.type
_entity_poly.pdbx_seq_one_letter_code
_entity_poly.pdbx_strand_id
1 'polypeptide(L)'
;DEEGPDEEVDEEERPTFTWEDEKTLVSDLLHNGYEQDSEYLKLNSLADSIQAAFSVHSEELLDDVADTLVPAVNRVKQGHQVLNDQVDDSFALGVLEFDEACKKLETISIASHNELKKAYRASQARIQDMLKQLEEACARRDRLWVDYEAALDEICEYQWYLRI
;
A
#
# COMPACT_ATOMS: atom_id res chain seq x y z
N ASP A 1 -37.13 -17.50 -54.92
CA ASP A 1 -35.91 -17.15 -54.17
C ASP A 1 -36.31 -16.05 -53.20
N GLU A 2 -37.17 -16.32 -52.21
CA GLU A 2 -36.93 -17.08 -50.97
C GLU A 2 -35.75 -16.54 -50.16
N GLU A 3 -35.99 -15.42 -49.46
CA GLU A 3 -35.28 -15.09 -48.22
C GLU A 3 -36.13 -15.67 -47.08
N GLY A 4 -35.66 -16.78 -46.51
CA GLY A 4 -36.24 -17.40 -45.32
C GLY A 4 -35.94 -16.58 -44.07
N PRO A 5 -36.78 -16.67 -43.03
CA PRO A 5 -36.51 -16.02 -41.76
C PRO A 5 -35.40 -16.82 -41.04
N ASP A 6 -34.26 -16.18 -40.75
CA ASP A 6 -33.30 -16.72 -39.79
C ASP A 6 -33.94 -16.62 -38.40
N GLU A 7 -34.35 -17.79 -37.93
CA GLU A 7 -34.95 -18.05 -36.63
C GLU A 7 -34.04 -17.56 -35.50
N GLU A 8 -34.65 -16.86 -34.55
CA GLU A 8 -34.04 -16.47 -33.27
C GLU A 8 -33.61 -17.73 -32.51
N VAL A 9 -32.31 -18.03 -32.52
CA VAL A 9 -31.72 -19.07 -31.69
C VAL A 9 -31.39 -18.48 -30.33
N ASP A 10 -32.33 -18.66 -29.41
CA ASP A 10 -32.11 -19.22 -28.07
C ASP A 10 -31.03 -18.56 -27.20
N GLU A 11 -31.37 -17.43 -26.59
CA GLU A 11 -30.90 -17.13 -25.23
C GLU A 11 -32.04 -17.45 -24.25
N GLU A 12 -32.39 -18.73 -24.15
CA GLU A 12 -32.89 -19.26 -22.88
C GLU A 12 -31.97 -18.74 -21.78
N GLU A 13 -32.52 -17.83 -20.97
CA GLU A 13 -31.95 -17.29 -19.76
C GLU A 13 -31.31 -18.45 -19.00
N ARG A 14 -29.99 -18.64 -19.15
CA ARG A 14 -29.26 -19.65 -18.39
C ARG A 14 -29.65 -19.41 -16.95
N PRO A 15 -30.26 -20.40 -16.25
CA PRO A 15 -30.64 -20.22 -14.87
C PRO A 15 -29.37 -19.79 -14.14
N THR A 16 -29.33 -18.51 -13.76
CA THR A 16 -28.18 -17.96 -13.05
C THR A 16 -28.25 -18.63 -11.69
N PHE A 17 -27.48 -19.69 -11.58
CA PHE A 17 -27.49 -20.61 -10.47
C PHE A 17 -27.08 -19.85 -9.21
N THR A 18 -28.09 -19.48 -8.43
CA THR A 18 -27.93 -18.71 -7.20
C THR A 18 -27.63 -19.69 -6.07
N TRP A 19 -26.34 -19.86 -5.80
CA TRP A 19 -25.78 -20.66 -4.69
C TRP A 19 -26.25 -20.23 -3.28
N GLU A 20 -27.20 -19.31 -3.15
CA GLU A 20 -27.56 -18.68 -1.87
C GLU A 20 -28.40 -19.56 -0.94
N ASP A 21 -29.00 -20.65 -1.44
CA ASP A 21 -29.80 -21.56 -0.60
C ASP A 21 -29.42 -23.02 -0.90
N GLU A 22 -28.66 -23.63 0.02
CA GLU A 22 -28.15 -25.01 -0.06
C GLU A 22 -29.27 -26.05 -0.26
N LYS A 23 -30.52 -25.69 0.09
CA LYS A 23 -31.73 -26.51 -0.14
C LYS A 23 -32.17 -26.57 -1.60
N THR A 24 -31.83 -25.58 -2.41
CA THR A 24 -32.26 -25.48 -3.81
C THR A 24 -31.50 -26.48 -4.68
N LEU A 25 -30.22 -26.71 -4.37
CA LEU A 25 -29.37 -27.70 -5.04
C LEU A 25 -29.88 -29.13 -4.87
N VAL A 26 -30.27 -29.47 -3.64
CA VAL A 26 -30.82 -30.80 -3.31
C VAL A 26 -32.22 -30.96 -3.89
N SER A 27 -33.02 -29.90 -3.91
CA SER A 27 -34.40 -29.93 -4.43
C SER A 27 -34.46 -30.09 -5.96
N ASP A 28 -33.58 -29.43 -6.71
CA ASP A 28 -33.52 -29.57 -8.17
C ASP A 28 -33.05 -30.97 -8.59
N LEU A 29 -32.14 -31.57 -7.82
CA LEU A 29 -31.62 -32.89 -8.12
C LEU A 29 -32.59 -34.03 -7.79
N LEU A 30 -33.53 -33.80 -6.87
CA LEU A 30 -34.61 -34.72 -6.52
C LEU A 30 -35.79 -34.67 -7.53
N HIS A 31 -35.85 -33.69 -8.44
CA HIS A 31 -37.01 -33.44 -9.30
C HIS A 31 -36.85 -33.96 -10.75
N ASN A 32 -36.35 -35.17 -10.94
CA ASN A 32 -36.42 -35.85 -12.24
C ASN A 32 -37.60 -36.85 -12.26
N GLY A 33 -38.78 -36.33 -12.60
CA GLY A 33 -39.99 -37.11 -12.86
C GLY A 33 -39.98 -37.70 -14.27
N TYR A 34 -40.22 -39.01 -14.37
CA TYR A 34 -40.55 -39.66 -15.64
C TYR A 34 -42.00 -40.16 -15.59
N GLU A 35 -42.82 -39.70 -16.55
CA GLU A 35 -44.16 -40.23 -16.81
C GLU A 35 -44.04 -41.65 -17.40
N GLN A 36 -44.79 -42.60 -16.83
CA GLN A 36 -44.68 -44.02 -17.15
C GLN A 36 -45.90 -44.48 -17.95
N ASP A 37 -45.68 -45.09 -19.12
CA ASP A 37 -46.74 -45.70 -19.94
C ASP A 37 -46.71 -47.24 -19.89
N SER A 38 -47.88 -47.81 -20.15
CA SER A 38 -48.33 -49.17 -19.81
C SER A 38 -47.63 -50.34 -20.52
N GLU A 39 -47.23 -51.36 -19.72
CA GLU A 39 -47.40 -52.82 -19.92
C GLU A 39 -46.13 -53.63 -19.60
N TYR A 40 -45.75 -53.82 -18.33
CA TYR A 40 -44.76 -54.84 -17.92
C TYR A 40 -44.74 -55.08 -16.40
N LEU A 41 -45.81 -55.58 -15.77
CA LEU A 41 -45.90 -55.67 -14.28
C LEU A 41 -44.77 -56.44 -13.57
N LYS A 42 -44.11 -57.39 -14.25
CA LYS A 42 -42.99 -58.17 -13.67
C LYS A 42 -41.61 -57.56 -13.95
N LEU A 43 -41.49 -56.81 -15.05
CA LEU A 43 -40.30 -56.07 -15.43
C LEU A 43 -40.28 -54.71 -14.70
N ASN A 44 -41.44 -54.10 -14.48
CA ASN A 44 -41.64 -52.93 -13.61
C ASN A 44 -41.31 -53.27 -12.17
N SER A 45 -41.74 -54.40 -11.60
CA SER A 45 -41.32 -54.76 -10.23
C SER A 45 -39.80 -54.92 -10.07
N LEU A 46 -39.09 -55.40 -11.10
CA LEU A 46 -37.63 -55.48 -11.09
C LEU A 46 -37.00 -54.10 -11.35
N ALA A 47 -37.56 -53.32 -12.27
CA ALA A 47 -37.13 -51.95 -12.56
C ALA A 47 -37.33 -51.05 -11.35
N ASP A 48 -38.45 -51.15 -10.64
CA ASP A 48 -38.77 -50.45 -9.39
C ASP A 48 -37.83 -50.87 -8.26
N SER A 49 -37.49 -52.17 -8.18
CA SER A 49 -36.50 -52.66 -7.21
C SER A 49 -35.09 -52.16 -7.50
N ILE A 50 -34.71 -52.08 -8.77
CA ILE A 50 -33.41 -51.55 -9.20
C ILE A 50 -33.40 -50.03 -9.01
N GLN A 51 -34.44 -49.34 -9.43
CA GLN A 51 -34.61 -47.90 -9.27
C GLN A 51 -34.60 -47.50 -7.80
N ALA A 52 -35.30 -48.23 -6.92
CA ALA A 52 -35.23 -47.98 -5.47
C ALA A 52 -33.80 -48.14 -4.92
N ALA A 53 -33.05 -49.16 -5.35
CA ALA A 53 -31.67 -49.34 -4.93
C ALA A 53 -30.73 -48.26 -5.49
N PHE A 54 -30.94 -47.81 -6.73
CA PHE A 54 -30.18 -46.73 -7.35
C PHE A 54 -30.54 -45.35 -6.77
N SER A 55 -31.80 -45.13 -6.41
CA SER A 55 -32.26 -43.90 -5.75
C SER A 55 -31.63 -43.73 -4.38
N VAL A 56 -31.63 -44.79 -3.55
CA VAL A 56 -30.94 -44.77 -2.24
C VAL A 56 -29.46 -44.48 -2.41
N HIS A 57 -28.79 -45.14 -3.36
CA HIS A 57 -27.37 -44.91 -3.58
C HIS A 57 -27.07 -43.51 -4.15
N SER A 58 -27.95 -42.96 -4.99
CA SER A 58 -27.82 -41.59 -5.47
C SER A 58 -28.03 -40.57 -4.37
N GLU A 59 -28.97 -40.80 -3.45
CA GLU A 59 -29.19 -39.94 -2.28
C GLU A 59 -27.96 -39.94 -1.36
N GLU A 60 -27.39 -41.12 -1.07
CA GLU A 60 -26.14 -41.23 -0.28
C GLU A 60 -24.98 -40.47 -0.94
N LEU A 61 -24.82 -40.59 -2.26
CA LEU A 61 -23.75 -39.90 -2.98
C LEU A 61 -23.94 -38.37 -2.94
N LEU A 62 -25.18 -37.90 -2.94
CA LEU A 62 -25.51 -36.48 -2.88
C LEU A 62 -25.32 -35.90 -1.49
N ASP A 63 -25.69 -36.64 -0.45
CA ASP A 63 -25.38 -36.29 0.93
C ASP A 63 -23.87 -36.21 1.12
N ASP A 64 -23.08 -37.16 0.60
CA ASP A 64 -21.61 -37.11 0.64
C ASP A 64 -21.04 -35.86 -0.07
N VAL A 65 -21.61 -35.48 -1.22
CA VAL A 65 -21.22 -34.27 -1.97
C VAL A 65 -21.63 -33.00 -1.22
N ALA A 66 -22.81 -32.98 -0.59
CA ALA A 66 -23.26 -31.86 0.22
C ALA A 66 -22.38 -31.70 1.47
N ASP A 67 -22.11 -32.79 2.18
CA ASP A 67 -21.27 -32.84 3.38
C ASP A 67 -19.82 -32.41 3.11
N THR A 68 -19.35 -32.53 1.87
CA THR A 68 -18.02 -32.07 1.48
C THR A 68 -18.01 -30.62 0.96
N LEU A 69 -18.98 -30.24 0.12
CA LEU A 69 -19.00 -28.92 -0.50
C LEU A 69 -19.50 -27.82 0.44
N VAL A 70 -20.53 -28.07 1.23
CA VAL A 70 -21.13 -27.07 2.12
C VAL A 70 -20.11 -26.53 3.13
N PRO A 71 -19.32 -27.35 3.85
CA PRO A 71 -18.31 -26.82 4.77
C PRO A 71 -17.19 -26.07 4.04
N ALA A 72 -16.83 -26.48 2.82
CA ALA A 72 -15.81 -25.81 2.03
C ALA A 72 -16.26 -24.40 1.60
N VAL A 73 -17.48 -24.29 1.08
CA VAL A 73 -18.09 -23.01 0.71
C VAL A 73 -18.23 -22.10 1.92
N ASN A 74 -18.71 -22.62 3.04
CA ASN A 74 -18.84 -21.85 4.28
C ASN A 74 -17.49 -21.34 4.80
N ARG A 75 -16.40 -22.12 4.68
CA ARG A 75 -15.05 -21.65 5.01
C ARG A 75 -14.56 -20.55 4.09
N VAL A 76 -14.80 -20.65 2.79
CA VAL A 76 -14.43 -19.59 1.83
C VAL A 76 -15.19 -18.30 2.13
N LYS A 77 -16.49 -18.39 2.42
CA LYS A 77 -17.32 -17.24 2.81
C LYS A 77 -16.83 -16.56 4.09
N GLN A 78 -16.49 -17.35 5.11
CA GLN A 78 -15.90 -16.83 6.35
C GLN A 78 -14.55 -16.15 6.09
N GLY A 79 -13.69 -16.76 5.27
CA GLY A 79 -12.40 -16.16 4.87
C GLY A 79 -12.58 -14.81 4.18
N HIS A 80 -13.55 -14.70 3.27
CA HIS A 80 -13.88 -13.45 2.60
C HIS A 80 -14.42 -12.39 3.56
N GLN A 81 -15.30 -12.74 4.50
CA GLN A 81 -15.80 -11.80 5.51
C GLN A 81 -14.66 -11.27 6.39
N VAL A 82 -13.77 -12.14 6.85
CA VAL A 82 -12.60 -11.70 7.64
C VAL A 82 -11.70 -10.76 6.84
N LEU A 83 -11.45 -11.07 5.56
CA LEU A 83 -10.66 -10.20 4.70
C LEU A 83 -11.30 -8.81 4.57
N ASN A 84 -12.61 -8.78 4.32
CA ASN A 84 -13.36 -7.56 4.10
C ASN A 84 -13.49 -6.70 5.38
N ASP A 85 -13.65 -7.33 6.54
CA ASP A 85 -13.93 -6.62 7.78
C ASP A 85 -12.65 -6.23 8.56
N GLN A 86 -11.55 -6.98 8.43
CA GLN A 86 -10.37 -6.77 9.30
C GLN A 86 -9.16 -6.17 8.58
N VAL A 87 -9.01 -6.38 7.27
CA VAL A 87 -7.80 -5.96 6.55
C VAL A 87 -7.85 -4.48 6.22
N ASP A 88 -9.01 -3.96 5.81
CA ASP A 88 -9.11 -2.59 5.33
C ASP A 88 -8.91 -1.56 6.45
N ASP A 89 -9.50 -1.79 7.63
CA ASP A 89 -9.37 -0.86 8.77
C ASP A 89 -7.93 -0.80 9.32
N SER A 90 -7.29 -1.96 9.47
CA SER A 90 -5.91 -2.04 9.97
C SER A 90 -4.91 -1.45 8.98
N PHE A 91 -5.12 -1.69 7.68
CA PHE A 91 -4.32 -1.09 6.62
C PHE A 91 -4.52 0.43 6.55
N ALA A 92 -5.77 0.91 6.60
CA ALA A 92 -6.08 2.33 6.62
C ALA A 92 -5.45 3.05 7.82
N LEU A 93 -5.52 2.44 9.01
CA LEU A 93 -4.86 2.96 10.21
C LEU A 93 -3.35 3.03 10.01
N GLY A 94 -2.72 1.98 9.47
CA GLY A 94 -1.29 1.96 9.19
C GLY A 94 -0.86 3.05 8.19
N VAL A 95 -1.66 3.30 7.16
CA VAL A 95 -1.41 4.39 6.21
C VAL A 95 -1.50 5.76 6.88
N LEU A 96 -2.48 5.97 7.76
CA LEU A 96 -2.62 7.22 8.52
C LEU A 96 -1.46 7.44 9.49
N GLU A 97 -1.04 6.41 10.24
CA GLU A 97 0.09 6.48 11.15
C GLU A 97 1.40 6.78 10.39
N PHE A 98 1.59 6.16 9.22
CA PHE A 98 2.73 6.41 8.35
C PHE A 98 2.74 7.86 7.85
N ASP A 99 1.61 8.38 7.35
CA ASP A 99 1.48 9.78 6.93
C ASP A 99 1.80 10.76 8.07
N GLU A 100 1.30 10.49 9.28
CA GLU A 100 1.61 11.30 10.45
C GLU A 100 3.12 11.28 10.79
N ALA A 101 3.75 10.11 10.72
CA ALA A 101 5.19 9.96 10.93
C ALA A 101 6.00 10.72 9.86
N CYS A 102 5.59 10.66 8.60
CA CYS A 102 6.21 11.43 7.50
C CYS A 102 6.10 12.93 7.73
N LYS A 103 4.92 13.45 8.12
CA LYS A 103 4.73 14.87 8.44
C LYS A 103 5.59 15.35 9.60
N LYS A 104 5.71 14.52 10.65
CA LYS A 104 6.61 14.81 11.78
C LYS A 104 8.06 14.86 11.34
N LEU A 105 8.50 13.88 10.55
CA LEU A 105 9.86 13.84 10.01
C LEU A 105 10.16 15.05 9.13
N GLU A 106 9.23 15.44 8.26
CA GLU A 106 9.35 16.62 7.41
C GLU A 106 9.51 17.90 8.26
N THR A 107 8.68 18.06 9.28
CA THR A 107 8.74 19.21 10.20
C THR A 107 10.09 19.31 10.89
N ILE A 108 10.61 18.20 11.40
CA ILE A 108 11.93 18.14 12.06
C ILE A 108 13.05 18.44 11.06
N SER A 109 12.96 17.89 9.85
CA SER A 109 13.94 18.12 8.78
C SER A 109 14.00 19.59 8.38
N ILE A 110 12.85 20.25 8.19
CA ILE A 110 12.77 21.68 7.89
C ILE A 110 13.35 22.51 9.04
N ALA A 111 12.98 22.21 10.28
CA ALA A 111 13.47 22.93 11.46
C ALA A 111 15.00 22.84 11.58
N SER A 112 15.56 21.62 11.51
CA SER A 112 17.00 21.37 11.59
C SER A 112 17.77 22.04 10.44
N HIS A 113 17.23 22.00 9.22
CA HIS A 113 17.83 22.70 8.08
C HIS A 113 17.90 24.21 8.31
N ASN A 114 16.82 24.81 8.84
CA ASN A 114 16.77 26.23 9.15
C ASN A 114 17.74 26.63 10.26
N GLU A 115 17.86 25.81 11.31
CA GLU A 115 18.83 26.00 12.40
C GLU A 115 20.26 25.94 11.87
N LEU A 116 20.58 24.94 11.05
CA LEU A 116 21.90 24.80 10.43
C LEU A 116 22.22 26.01 9.55
N LYS A 117 21.27 26.46 8.74
CA LYS A 117 21.43 27.65 7.88
C LYS A 117 21.66 28.91 8.70
N LYS A 118 20.97 29.07 9.83
CA LYS A 118 21.15 30.19 10.76
C LYS A 118 22.54 30.14 11.41
N ALA A 119 22.95 28.98 11.91
CA ALA A 119 24.26 28.78 12.53
C ALA A 119 25.40 29.04 11.52
N TYR A 120 25.24 28.57 10.29
CA TYR A 120 26.19 28.81 9.20
C TYR A 120 26.33 30.31 8.92
N ARG A 121 25.23 31.04 8.72
CA ARG A 121 25.25 32.49 8.48
C ARG A 121 25.89 33.26 9.64
N ALA A 122 25.58 32.88 10.88
CA ALA A 122 26.18 33.48 12.06
C ALA A 122 27.69 33.19 12.16
N SER A 123 28.14 32.00 11.77
CA SER A 123 29.56 31.65 11.68
C SER A 123 30.26 32.48 10.61
N GLN A 124 29.67 32.57 9.42
CA GLN A 124 30.20 33.36 8.30
C GLN A 124 30.36 34.83 8.67
N ALA A 125 29.35 35.43 9.31
CA ALA A 125 29.42 36.81 9.77
C ALA A 125 30.54 37.03 10.80
N ARG A 126 30.70 36.10 11.76
CA ARG A 126 31.80 36.16 12.74
C ARG A 126 33.18 36.05 12.09
N ILE A 127 33.33 35.18 11.10
CA ILE A 127 34.59 35.03 10.37
C ILE A 127 34.91 36.34 9.62
N GLN A 128 33.93 36.92 8.93
CA GLN A 128 34.12 38.20 8.23
C GLN A 128 34.52 39.33 9.18
N ASP A 129 33.87 39.42 10.34
CA ASP A 129 34.21 40.40 11.37
C ASP A 129 35.64 40.19 11.90
N MET A 130 36.03 38.95 12.21
CA MET A 130 37.39 38.63 12.65
C MET A 130 38.44 38.96 11.60
N LEU A 131 38.17 38.68 10.32
CA LEU A 131 39.08 39.03 9.23
C LEU A 131 39.26 40.54 9.13
N LYS A 132 38.17 41.31 9.27
CA LYS A 132 38.24 42.77 9.27
C LYS A 132 39.08 43.28 10.44
N GLN A 133 38.86 42.77 11.65
CA GLN A 133 39.65 43.15 12.82
C GLN A 133 41.14 42.83 12.64
N LEU A 134 41.46 41.69 12.00
CA LEU A 134 42.83 41.30 11.69
C LEU A 134 43.48 42.27 10.69
N GLU A 135 42.76 42.62 9.63
CA GLU A 135 43.23 43.58 8.62
C GLU A 135 43.50 44.96 9.24
N GLU A 136 42.60 45.45 10.08
CA GLU A 136 42.80 46.70 10.83
C GLU A 136 44.01 46.63 11.77
N ALA A 137 44.22 45.49 12.44
CA ALA A 137 45.37 45.30 13.32
C ALA A 137 46.70 45.29 12.55
N CYS A 138 46.74 44.63 11.38
CA CYS A 138 47.88 44.67 10.48
C CYS A 138 48.15 46.09 9.99
N ALA A 139 47.13 46.81 9.52
CA ALA A 139 47.28 48.19 9.09
C ALA A 139 47.79 49.12 10.20
N ARG A 140 47.33 48.93 11.45
CA ARG A 140 47.85 49.67 12.61
C ARG A 140 49.32 49.37 12.87
N ARG A 141 49.71 48.09 12.82
CA ARG A 141 51.11 47.67 13.00
C ARG A 141 51.99 48.29 11.93
N ASP A 142 51.57 48.26 10.68
CA ASP A 142 52.35 48.76 9.56
C ASP A 142 52.56 50.29 9.69
N ARG A 143 51.54 51.04 10.15
CA ARG A 143 51.69 52.47 10.49
C ARG A 143 52.68 52.70 11.63
N LEU A 144 52.53 51.98 12.74
CA LEU A 144 53.46 52.09 13.87
C LEU A 144 54.90 51.79 13.46
N TRP A 145 55.09 50.87 12.52
CA TRP A 145 56.41 50.55 11.99
C TRP A 145 57.00 51.73 11.22
N VAL A 146 56.23 52.34 10.31
CA VAL A 146 56.66 53.54 9.57
C VAL A 146 56.96 54.70 10.52
N ASP A 147 56.11 54.95 11.52
CA ASP A 147 56.31 56.02 12.50
C ASP A 147 57.59 55.78 13.33
N TYR A 148 57.86 54.52 13.69
CA TYR A 148 59.06 54.14 14.41
C TYR A 148 60.33 54.32 13.56
N GLU A 149 60.30 53.93 12.29
CA GLU A 149 61.42 54.10 11.35
C GLU A 149 61.74 55.58 11.13
N ALA A 150 60.72 56.41 10.93
CA ALA A 150 60.89 57.86 10.83
C ALA A 150 61.52 58.48 12.09
N ALA A 151 61.07 58.05 13.28
CA ALA A 151 61.64 58.53 14.55
C ALA A 151 63.11 58.11 14.73
N LEU A 152 63.50 56.92 14.25
CA LEU A 152 64.89 56.48 14.26
C LEU A 152 65.76 57.31 13.31
N ASP A 153 65.26 57.56 12.09
CA ASP A 153 65.98 58.37 11.10
C ASP A 153 66.22 59.79 11.62
N GLU A 154 65.22 60.41 12.24
CA GLU A 154 65.35 61.74 12.85
C GLU A 154 66.45 61.76 13.93
N ILE A 155 66.50 60.77 14.82
CA ILE A 155 67.54 60.66 15.86
C ILE A 155 68.93 60.49 15.21
N CYS A 156 69.03 59.65 14.18
CA CYS A 156 70.29 59.42 13.47
C CYS A 156 70.80 60.69 12.77
N GLU A 157 69.93 61.46 12.14
CA GLU A 157 70.27 62.74 11.52
C GLU A 157 70.76 63.76 12.55
N TYR A 158 70.06 63.92 13.69
CA TYR A 158 70.52 64.82 14.76
C TYR A 158 71.88 64.43 15.34
N GLN A 159 72.13 63.12 15.51
CA GLN A 159 73.43 62.64 16.00
C GLN A 159 74.56 62.86 14.98
N TRP A 160 74.27 62.82 13.68
CA TRP A 160 75.23 63.12 12.63
C TRP A 160 75.61 64.61 12.63
N TYR A 161 74.62 65.52 12.76
CA TYR A 161 74.86 66.95 12.85
C TYR A 161 75.63 67.40 14.09
N LEU A 162 75.49 66.70 15.23
CA LEU A 162 76.26 66.97 16.46
C LEU A 162 77.71 66.46 16.41
N ARG A 163 78.09 65.68 15.40
CA ARG A 163 79.41 65.04 15.27
C ARG A 163 80.33 65.75 14.27
N ILE A 164 79.81 66.72 13.51
CA ILE A 164 80.53 67.63 12.59
C ILE A 164 80.80 68.94 13.32
#